data_AF-A0A973PUL0-F1
#
_entry.id   AF-A0A973PUL0-F1
#
_cell.length_a   1.000
_cell.length_b   1.000
_cell.length_c   1.000
_cell.angle_alpha   90.00
_cell.angle_beta   90.00
_cell.angle_gamma   90.00
#
_symmetry.space_group_name_H-M   'P 1'
#
loop_
_entity.id
_entity.type
_entity.pdbx_description
1 polymer ?
#
loop_
_entity_poly.entity_id
_entity_poly.type
_entity_poly.pdbx_seq_one_letter_code
_entity_poly.pdbx_strand_id
1 'polypeptide(L)'
;MSDTVLGDGLLADAIARRPPSMLVVARDGWATGDWTAAHDRGEPWLPVWTELDRAVIGPVVRPGEPGCVWCLQKWRSSAPGRAPWTDELREDERIATRPSAWLSGFAAEAVCDVLHSGVAGDCCWYLDLRDLSLLRHTFLPDPLCAVCGALPDDTAARAAIVPLARPKPRARSSRIRELSESRLTQLYVDAETGVVAPPRGMRDSMVPLTEAVLAEYGYQGEAGFGRTRDFASSRATAVAEALERLGGQWPWGKRTTVRGSYAELAEDALDPRTLGLLSPERYLEPDCPYQPFTEDAVVSWVWAYSFGRARPVLVPETHAYYRMPLQPGTRSDKPFTFEISNGCALGGCVEEAVLHGILEVVERDAFLMTWYGRLPVPEVDLARAPDPRIRLVAERIERHGYRVRAFDITLTEGIRAFWVLA
;
A
#
# COMPACT_ATOMS: atom_id res chain seq x y z
N MET A 1 -37.84 -19.15 8.36
CA MET A 1 -36.50 -18.88 7.82
C MET A 1 -36.13 -20.07 6.95
N SER A 2 -35.81 -19.86 5.67
CA SER A 2 -35.28 -20.95 4.83
C SER A 2 -33.88 -21.31 5.32
N ASP A 3 -33.41 -22.52 5.04
CA ASP A 3 -32.03 -22.95 5.37
C ASP A 3 -30.95 -22.04 4.72
N THR A 4 -31.35 -21.23 3.73
CA THR A 4 -30.47 -20.37 2.92
C THR A 4 -30.46 -18.90 3.34
N VAL A 5 -31.26 -18.47 4.32
CA VAL A 5 -31.27 -17.07 4.81
C VAL A 5 -31.13 -17.03 6.32
N LEU A 6 -30.07 -16.36 6.80
CA LEU A 6 -29.81 -16.10 8.21
C LEU A 6 -29.94 -14.61 8.49
N GLY A 7 -30.80 -14.22 9.43
CA GLY A 7 -31.07 -12.82 9.75
C GLY A 7 -32.53 -12.56 10.06
N ASP A 8 -32.84 -11.30 10.30
CA ASP A 8 -34.17 -10.78 10.59
C ASP A 8 -34.37 -9.40 9.94
N GLY A 9 -35.62 -8.95 9.90
CA GLY A 9 -35.99 -7.66 9.32
C GLY A 9 -36.38 -7.73 7.85
N LEU A 10 -36.55 -6.56 7.26
CA LEU A 10 -37.12 -6.36 5.94
C LEU A 10 -36.25 -6.96 4.83
N LEU A 11 -34.92 -6.88 4.95
CA LEU A 11 -34.00 -7.53 4.01
C LEU A 11 -34.12 -9.05 4.06
N ALA A 12 -34.09 -9.63 5.26
CA ALA A 12 -34.21 -11.08 5.43
C ALA A 12 -35.56 -11.59 4.90
N ASP A 13 -36.65 -10.88 5.19
CA ASP A 13 -37.99 -11.21 4.71
C ASP A 13 -38.11 -11.10 3.18
N ALA A 14 -37.49 -10.08 2.57
CA ALA A 14 -37.48 -9.90 1.12
C ALA A 14 -36.69 -11.01 0.40
N ILE A 15 -35.52 -11.34 0.93
CA ILE A 15 -34.66 -12.39 0.36
C ILE A 15 -35.31 -13.77 0.55
N ALA A 16 -35.98 -14.02 1.67
CA ALA A 16 -36.66 -15.29 1.93
C ALA A 16 -37.87 -15.53 1.00
N ARG A 17 -38.51 -14.49 0.44
CA ARG A 17 -39.58 -14.63 -0.56
C ARG A 17 -39.08 -15.23 -1.87
N ARG A 18 -37.80 -15.00 -2.22
CA ARG A 18 -37.13 -15.56 -3.38
C ARG A 18 -35.80 -16.17 -2.93
N PRO A 19 -35.82 -17.40 -2.36
CA PRO A 19 -34.66 -17.96 -1.69
C PRO A 19 -33.43 -18.07 -2.61
N PRO A 20 -32.26 -17.61 -2.14
CA PRO A 20 -31.01 -17.67 -2.90
C PRO A 20 -30.45 -19.11 -2.96
N SER A 21 -29.53 -19.35 -3.91
CA SER A 21 -28.84 -20.64 -4.07
C SER A 21 -27.67 -20.86 -3.11
N MET A 22 -27.34 -19.87 -2.28
CA MET A 22 -26.28 -19.92 -1.26
C MET A 22 -26.79 -19.30 0.04
N LEU A 23 -26.05 -19.49 1.14
CA LEU A 23 -26.37 -18.84 2.40
C LEU A 23 -26.25 -17.32 2.28
N VAL A 24 -27.29 -16.59 2.67
CA VAL A 24 -27.28 -15.13 2.74
C VAL A 24 -27.48 -14.70 4.19
N VAL A 25 -26.58 -13.85 4.67
CA VAL A 25 -26.63 -13.27 6.01
C VAL A 25 -27.13 -11.84 5.89
N ALA A 26 -28.40 -11.60 6.22
CA ALA A 26 -29.09 -10.34 5.96
C ALA A 26 -29.39 -9.57 7.25
N ARG A 27 -29.04 -8.28 7.30
CA ARG A 27 -29.32 -7.39 8.44
C ARG A 27 -29.79 -6.02 8.03
N ASP A 28 -30.86 -5.54 8.66
CA ASP A 28 -31.33 -4.18 8.44
C ASP A 28 -30.44 -3.11 9.09
N GLY A 29 -29.45 -3.48 9.90
CA GLY A 29 -28.40 -2.61 10.46
C GLY A 29 -26.99 -3.17 10.20
N TRP A 30 -25.95 -2.58 10.80
CA TRP A 30 -24.54 -2.96 10.57
C TRP A 30 -23.86 -3.67 11.76
N ALA A 31 -24.64 -4.26 12.67
CA ALA A 31 -24.10 -5.19 13.65
C ALA A 31 -23.79 -6.55 12.98
N THR A 32 -22.52 -6.98 12.99
CA THR A 32 -22.00 -8.07 12.14
C THR A 32 -21.51 -9.30 12.91
N GLY A 33 -21.89 -9.42 14.19
CA GLY A 33 -21.41 -10.50 15.06
C GLY A 33 -21.81 -11.92 14.64
N ASP A 34 -22.83 -12.05 13.79
CA ASP A 34 -23.32 -13.32 13.24
C ASP A 34 -22.51 -13.84 12.04
N TRP A 35 -21.62 -13.01 11.46
CA TRP A 35 -20.74 -13.42 10.37
C TRP A 35 -19.81 -14.56 10.74
N THR A 36 -19.32 -14.60 11.98
CA THR A 36 -18.47 -15.69 12.48
C THR A 36 -19.24 -17.01 12.45
N ALA A 37 -20.47 -17.03 12.97
CA ALA A 37 -21.30 -18.23 12.97
C ALA A 37 -21.69 -18.70 11.56
N ALA A 38 -21.84 -17.77 10.61
CA ALA A 38 -22.06 -18.12 9.20
C ALA A 38 -20.79 -18.71 8.55
N HIS A 39 -19.62 -18.12 8.83
CA HIS A 39 -18.34 -18.57 8.31
C HIS A 39 -17.93 -19.94 8.84
N ASP A 40 -18.18 -20.22 10.12
CA ASP A 40 -17.86 -21.50 10.78
C ASP A 40 -18.63 -22.69 10.19
N ARG A 41 -19.67 -22.45 9.38
CA ARG A 41 -20.37 -23.51 8.61
C ARG A 41 -19.50 -24.10 7.50
N GLY A 42 -18.44 -23.43 7.08
CA GLY A 42 -17.53 -23.90 6.03
C GLY A 42 -18.09 -23.86 4.61
N GLU A 43 -19.25 -23.23 4.40
CA GLU A 43 -19.91 -23.10 3.10
C GLU A 43 -19.83 -21.66 2.57
N PRO A 44 -19.89 -21.42 1.24
CA PRO A 44 -19.96 -20.07 0.68
C PRO A 44 -21.21 -19.31 1.15
N TRP A 45 -21.02 -18.05 1.53
CA TRP A 45 -22.10 -17.19 2.01
C TRP A 45 -21.95 -15.73 1.58
N LEU A 46 -23.04 -14.98 1.56
CA LEU A 46 -23.08 -13.58 1.16
C LEU A 46 -23.64 -12.70 2.29
N PRO A 47 -22.86 -11.74 2.83
CA PRO A 47 -23.38 -10.71 3.73
C PRO A 47 -24.17 -9.66 2.95
N VAL A 48 -25.30 -9.27 3.51
CA VAL A 48 -26.12 -8.15 3.05
C VAL A 48 -26.52 -7.35 4.29
N TRP A 49 -26.15 -6.08 4.35
CA TRP A 49 -26.50 -5.26 5.50
C TRP A 49 -26.80 -3.82 5.10
N THR A 50 -27.44 -3.04 5.97
CA THR A 50 -27.51 -1.58 5.75
C THR A 50 -26.56 -0.83 6.67
N GLU A 51 -26.04 0.28 6.16
CA GLU A 51 -25.21 1.22 6.90
C GLU A 51 -25.65 2.64 6.56
N LEU A 52 -26.19 3.35 7.55
CA LEU A 52 -26.75 4.70 7.40
C LEU A 52 -27.77 4.81 6.26
N ASP A 53 -27.37 5.38 5.13
CA ASP A 53 -28.18 5.68 3.95
C ASP A 53 -27.94 4.72 2.77
N ARG A 54 -27.25 3.59 3.00
CA ARG A 54 -26.93 2.61 1.94
C ARG A 54 -27.15 1.17 2.39
N ALA A 55 -27.45 0.29 1.44
CA ALA A 55 -27.30 -1.16 1.60
C ALA A 55 -26.00 -1.63 0.97
N VAL A 56 -25.28 -2.51 1.67
CA VAL A 56 -24.05 -3.14 1.21
C VAL A 56 -24.31 -4.61 0.92
N ILE A 57 -23.89 -5.06 -0.25
CA ILE A 57 -24.11 -6.41 -0.77
C ILE A 57 -22.75 -7.02 -1.09
N GLY A 58 -22.40 -8.08 -0.37
CA GLY A 58 -21.16 -8.83 -0.57
C GLY A 58 -19.92 -8.26 0.12
N PRO A 59 -18.74 -8.84 -0.17
CA PRO A 59 -18.47 -9.88 -1.18
C PRO A 59 -19.03 -11.27 -0.81
N VAL A 60 -19.12 -12.18 -1.78
CA VAL A 60 -19.28 -13.61 -1.46
C VAL A 60 -18.05 -14.08 -0.66
N VAL A 61 -18.29 -14.56 0.55
CA VAL A 61 -17.27 -15.15 1.40
C VAL A 61 -17.17 -16.64 1.10
N ARG A 62 -15.97 -17.09 0.71
CA ARG A 62 -15.65 -18.50 0.50
C ARG A 62 -14.64 -18.93 1.57
N PRO A 63 -15.06 -19.69 2.60
CA PRO A 63 -14.15 -20.14 3.65
C PRO A 63 -12.92 -20.85 3.08
N GLY A 64 -11.72 -20.45 3.53
CA GLY A 64 -10.44 -20.95 3.03
C GLY A 64 -9.87 -20.19 1.82
N GLU A 65 -10.63 -19.30 1.19
CA GLU A 65 -10.14 -18.45 0.09
C GLU A 65 -9.90 -16.99 0.56
N PRO A 66 -8.86 -16.31 0.04
CA PRO A 66 -8.62 -14.90 0.35
C PRO A 66 -9.72 -13.97 -0.19
N GLY A 67 -10.00 -12.87 0.50
CA GLY A 67 -10.96 -11.86 0.06
C GLY A 67 -12.31 -11.93 0.76
N CYS A 68 -12.31 -12.18 2.07
CA CYS A 68 -13.53 -12.23 2.86
C CYS A 68 -14.10 -10.83 3.21
N VAL A 69 -15.29 -10.80 3.80
CA VAL A 69 -15.95 -9.55 4.23
C VAL A 69 -15.14 -8.77 5.28
N TRP A 70 -14.31 -9.45 6.09
CA TRP A 70 -13.42 -8.77 7.04
C TRP A 70 -12.27 -8.03 6.34
N CYS A 71 -11.76 -8.54 5.21
CA CYS A 71 -10.83 -7.78 4.36
C CYS A 71 -11.50 -6.50 3.85
N LEU A 72 -12.73 -6.64 3.35
CA LEU A 72 -13.53 -5.49 2.91
C LEU A 72 -13.68 -4.47 4.05
N GLN A 73 -14.13 -4.90 5.24
CA GLN A 73 -14.30 -4.00 6.38
C GLN A 73 -12.98 -3.33 6.76
N LYS A 74 -11.86 -4.05 6.71
CA LYS A 74 -10.56 -3.47 6.98
C LYS A 74 -10.25 -2.32 6.03
N TRP A 75 -10.39 -2.54 4.72
CA TRP A 75 -10.18 -1.45 3.75
C TRP A 75 -11.17 -0.30 3.90
N ARG A 76 -12.45 -0.58 4.20
CA ARG A 76 -13.46 0.46 4.49
C ARG A 76 -13.08 1.32 5.69
N SER A 77 -12.61 0.69 6.77
CA SER A 77 -12.15 1.37 7.99
C SER A 77 -10.81 2.08 7.81
N SER A 78 -10.07 1.77 6.76
CA SER A 78 -8.78 2.37 6.43
C SER A 78 -8.87 3.36 5.26
N ALA A 79 -10.04 3.55 4.63
CA ALA A 79 -10.16 4.47 3.50
C ALA A 79 -9.73 5.89 3.91
N PRO A 80 -8.83 6.56 3.16
CA PRO A 80 -8.29 7.84 3.55
C PRO A 80 -9.26 8.97 3.19
N GLY A 81 -9.30 10.02 4.02
CA GLY A 81 -10.20 11.16 3.79
C GLY A 81 -11.68 10.88 4.07
N ARG A 82 -11.98 9.78 4.76
CA ARG A 82 -13.31 9.52 5.32
C ARG A 82 -13.66 10.57 6.37
N ALA A 83 -14.94 10.84 6.53
CA ALA A 83 -15.40 11.79 7.51
C ALA A 83 -15.23 11.21 8.93
N PRO A 84 -14.54 11.88 9.87
CA PRO A 84 -14.26 11.33 11.20
C PRO A 84 -15.50 10.84 11.95
N TRP A 85 -16.64 11.53 11.80
CA TRP A 85 -17.90 11.14 12.44
C TRP A 85 -18.46 9.80 11.93
N THR A 86 -18.11 9.36 10.71
CA THR A 86 -18.59 8.07 10.20
C THR A 86 -17.96 6.88 10.92
N ASP A 87 -16.73 7.02 11.42
CA ASP A 87 -16.10 5.99 12.25
C ASP A 87 -16.73 5.95 13.64
N GLU A 88 -16.91 7.12 14.27
CA GLU A 88 -17.56 7.24 15.57
C GLU A 88 -18.98 6.62 15.56
N LEU A 89 -19.74 6.85 14.48
CA LEU A 89 -21.07 6.25 14.30
C LEU A 89 -21.02 4.73 14.08
N ARG A 90 -19.99 4.21 13.41
CA ARG A 90 -19.82 2.77 13.18
C ARG A 90 -19.54 2.03 14.50
N GLU A 91 -18.81 2.66 15.42
CA GLU A 91 -18.49 2.11 16.74
C GLU A 91 -19.66 2.20 17.74
N ASP A 92 -20.68 3.03 17.48
CA ASP A 92 -21.83 3.15 18.37
C ASP A 92 -22.83 1.97 18.19
N GLU A 93 -22.76 1.01 19.11
CA GLU A 93 -23.63 -0.18 19.14
C GLU A 93 -25.14 0.16 19.11
N ARG A 94 -25.53 1.32 19.66
CA ARG A 94 -26.94 1.75 19.69
C ARG A 94 -27.45 2.10 18.30
N ILE A 95 -26.55 2.48 17.39
CA ILE A 95 -26.87 2.84 16.01
C ILE A 95 -26.66 1.62 15.12
N ALA A 96 -25.60 0.84 15.36
CA ALA A 96 -25.29 -0.37 14.59
C ALA A 96 -26.43 -1.40 14.55
N THR A 97 -27.18 -1.52 15.64
CA THR A 97 -28.30 -2.47 15.77
C THR A 97 -29.63 -1.92 15.24
N ARG A 98 -29.71 -0.62 14.92
CA ARG A 98 -30.95 0.00 14.45
C ARG A 98 -31.11 -0.18 12.95
N PRO A 99 -32.29 -0.61 12.48
CA PRO A 99 -32.63 -0.59 11.07
C PRO A 99 -32.43 0.80 10.45
N SER A 100 -31.88 0.86 9.23
CA SER A 100 -31.82 2.12 8.49
C SER A 100 -33.22 2.69 8.27
N ALA A 101 -33.40 3.99 8.57
CA ALA A 101 -34.66 4.69 8.32
C ALA A 101 -34.99 4.85 6.82
N TRP A 102 -34.00 4.66 5.95
CA TRP A 102 -34.16 4.75 4.49
C TRP A 102 -34.50 3.39 3.86
N LEU A 103 -34.42 2.30 4.61
CA LEU A 103 -34.74 0.97 4.12
C LEU A 103 -36.25 0.81 3.93
N SER A 104 -36.71 0.92 2.68
CA SER A 104 -38.09 0.67 2.28
C SER A 104 -38.26 -0.75 1.73
N GLY A 105 -39.50 -1.23 1.65
CA GLY A 105 -39.79 -2.54 1.03
C GLY A 105 -39.34 -2.60 -0.43
N PHE A 106 -39.44 -1.48 -1.15
CA PHE A 106 -38.95 -1.36 -2.52
C PHE A 106 -37.42 -1.47 -2.60
N ALA A 107 -36.70 -0.81 -1.70
CA ALA A 107 -35.24 -0.91 -1.63
C ALA A 107 -34.79 -2.34 -1.28
N ALA A 108 -35.49 -3.03 -0.37
CA ALA A 108 -35.20 -4.42 -0.03
C ALA A 108 -35.41 -5.39 -1.21
N GLU A 109 -36.44 -5.17 -2.03
CA GLU A 109 -36.63 -5.92 -3.28
C GLU A 109 -35.52 -5.62 -4.31
N ALA A 110 -35.08 -4.35 -4.43
CA ALA A 110 -33.96 -3.98 -5.29
C ALA A 110 -32.66 -4.67 -4.87
N VAL A 111 -32.38 -4.77 -3.56
CA VAL A 111 -31.26 -5.56 -3.02
C VAL A 111 -31.37 -7.02 -3.42
N CYS A 112 -32.57 -7.61 -3.33
CA CYS A 112 -32.83 -8.97 -3.75
C CYS A 112 -32.55 -9.19 -5.25
N ASP A 113 -32.91 -8.22 -6.10
CA ASP A 113 -32.62 -8.27 -7.55
C ASP A 113 -31.12 -8.19 -7.86
N VAL A 114 -30.39 -7.30 -7.19
CA VAL A 114 -28.93 -7.22 -7.33
C VAL A 114 -28.28 -8.52 -6.89
N LEU A 115 -28.71 -9.10 -5.76
CA LEU A 115 -28.23 -10.39 -5.26
C LEU A 115 -28.39 -11.50 -6.30
N HIS A 116 -29.58 -11.64 -6.89
CA HIS A 116 -29.89 -12.71 -7.84
C HIS A 116 -29.23 -12.53 -9.22
N SER A 117 -28.75 -11.32 -9.53
CA SER A 117 -27.95 -11.09 -10.75
C SER A 117 -26.55 -11.72 -10.68
N GLY A 118 -26.10 -12.15 -9.49
CA GLY A 118 -24.81 -12.84 -9.30
C GLY A 118 -23.58 -11.94 -9.35
N VAL A 119 -23.75 -10.61 -9.27
CA VAL A 119 -22.70 -9.62 -9.50
C VAL A 119 -21.72 -9.40 -8.33
N ALA A 120 -21.98 -9.96 -7.15
CA ALA A 120 -21.20 -9.72 -5.92
C ALA A 120 -20.12 -10.78 -5.64
N GLY A 121 -19.65 -11.50 -6.67
CA GLY A 121 -18.69 -12.61 -6.52
C GLY A 121 -17.41 -12.22 -5.79
N ASP A 122 -16.65 -11.27 -6.34
CA ASP A 122 -15.35 -10.84 -5.81
C ASP A 122 -15.29 -9.30 -5.60
N CYS A 123 -16.45 -8.68 -5.45
CA CYS A 123 -16.60 -7.25 -5.19
C CYS A 123 -17.80 -7.02 -4.28
N CYS A 124 -17.92 -5.81 -3.74
CA CYS A 124 -19.13 -5.40 -3.04
C CYS A 124 -19.87 -4.33 -3.84
N TRP A 125 -21.18 -4.27 -3.60
CA TRP A 125 -22.07 -3.31 -4.21
C TRP A 125 -22.72 -2.47 -3.15
N TYR A 126 -22.74 -1.15 -3.36
CA TYR A 126 -23.47 -0.20 -2.53
C TYR A 126 -24.70 0.26 -3.30
N LEU A 127 -25.86 0.07 -2.69
CA LEU A 127 -27.11 0.65 -3.14
C LEU A 127 -27.44 1.84 -2.24
N ASP A 128 -27.41 3.06 -2.77
CA ASP A 128 -27.87 4.23 -2.02
C ASP A 128 -29.38 4.13 -1.81
N LEU A 129 -29.84 4.18 -0.56
CA LEU A 129 -31.25 3.97 -0.21
C LEU A 129 -32.12 5.20 -0.49
N ARG A 130 -31.53 6.35 -0.83
CA ARG A 130 -32.26 7.59 -1.16
C ARG A 130 -32.63 7.67 -2.64
N ASP A 131 -31.72 7.26 -3.51
CA ASP A 131 -31.88 7.39 -4.97
C ASP A 131 -31.72 6.08 -5.75
N LEU A 132 -31.39 4.97 -5.08
CA LEU A 132 -31.16 3.64 -5.65
C LEU A 132 -30.04 3.60 -6.68
N SER A 133 -29.11 4.56 -6.62
CA SER A 133 -27.86 4.48 -7.35
C SER A 133 -27.06 3.28 -6.87
N LEU A 134 -26.50 2.55 -7.84
CA LEU A 134 -25.77 1.32 -7.61
C LEU A 134 -24.30 1.55 -7.95
N LEU A 135 -23.43 1.42 -6.95
CA LEU A 135 -21.99 1.59 -7.08
C LEU A 135 -21.28 0.27 -6.81
N ARG A 136 -20.30 -0.05 -7.66
CA ARG A 136 -19.45 -1.23 -7.51
C ARG A 136 -18.12 -0.83 -6.88
N HIS A 137 -17.71 -1.56 -5.87
CA HIS A 137 -16.45 -1.36 -5.17
C HIS A 137 -15.61 -2.63 -5.19
N THR A 138 -14.36 -2.50 -5.62
CA THR A 138 -13.38 -3.61 -5.63
C THR A 138 -12.36 -3.43 -4.53
N PHE A 139 -11.90 -4.53 -3.97
CA PHE A 139 -10.89 -4.52 -2.92
C PHE A 139 -9.91 -5.68 -3.13
N LEU A 140 -8.73 -5.58 -2.55
CA LEU A 140 -7.76 -6.67 -2.54
C LEU A 140 -7.91 -7.48 -1.24
N PRO A 141 -7.68 -8.79 -1.26
CA PRO A 141 -7.54 -9.55 -0.02
C PRO A 141 -6.47 -8.91 0.88
N ASP A 142 -6.81 -8.69 2.15
CA ASP A 142 -5.84 -8.25 3.14
C ASP A 142 -4.97 -9.46 3.55
N PRO A 143 -3.66 -9.46 3.25
CA PRO A 143 -2.79 -10.58 3.59
C PRO A 143 -2.60 -10.75 5.11
N LEU A 144 -2.89 -9.72 5.91
CA LEU A 144 -2.84 -9.75 7.38
C LEU A 144 -4.20 -10.05 8.01
N CYS A 145 -5.21 -10.40 7.20
CA CYS A 145 -6.54 -10.71 7.69
C CYS A 145 -6.51 -11.91 8.64
N ALA A 146 -7.04 -11.75 9.86
CA ALA A 146 -7.09 -12.84 10.85
C ALA A 146 -7.97 -14.03 10.45
N VAL A 147 -8.81 -13.88 9.42
CA VAL A 147 -9.78 -14.90 8.96
C VAL A 147 -9.28 -15.63 7.71
N CYS A 148 -8.80 -14.91 6.69
CA CYS A 148 -8.40 -15.50 5.40
C CYS A 148 -6.97 -15.15 4.96
N GLY A 149 -6.23 -14.38 5.77
CA GLY A 149 -4.85 -14.02 5.49
C GLY A 149 -3.94 -15.22 5.67
N ALA A 150 -3.09 -15.48 4.68
CA ALA A 150 -2.12 -16.56 4.71
C ALA A 150 -0.80 -16.07 4.14
N LEU A 151 0.06 -15.54 5.02
CA LEU A 151 1.41 -15.17 4.66
C LEU A 151 2.34 -16.39 4.75
N PRO A 152 3.10 -16.67 3.68
CA PRO A 152 4.09 -17.73 3.73
C PRO A 152 5.29 -17.33 4.59
N ASP A 153 5.97 -18.33 5.14
CA ASP A 153 7.17 -18.11 5.94
C ASP A 153 8.32 -17.49 5.13
N ASP A 154 9.01 -16.55 5.76
CA ASP A 154 10.27 -16.02 5.24
C ASP A 154 11.36 -17.09 5.37
N THR A 155 12.04 -17.38 4.25
CA THR A 155 13.07 -18.43 4.17
C THR A 155 14.14 -18.03 3.18
N ALA A 156 15.37 -18.53 3.39
CA ALA A 156 16.50 -18.30 2.48
C ALA A 156 16.15 -18.68 1.02
N ALA A 157 15.46 -19.81 0.82
CA ALA A 157 15.06 -20.27 -0.51
C ALA A 157 14.13 -19.29 -1.24
N ARG A 158 13.19 -18.65 -0.53
CA ARG A 158 12.27 -17.66 -1.10
C ARG A 158 12.94 -16.30 -1.35
N ALA A 159 14.01 -16.00 -0.64
CA ALA A 159 14.81 -14.80 -0.87
C ALA A 159 15.79 -14.93 -2.03
N ALA A 160 15.99 -16.12 -2.60
CA ALA A 160 16.88 -16.31 -3.73
C ALA A 160 16.38 -15.55 -4.97
N ILE A 161 17.24 -14.71 -5.56
CA ILE A 161 16.95 -14.01 -6.81
C ILE A 161 17.89 -14.55 -7.89
N VAL A 162 17.29 -15.11 -8.95
CA VAL A 162 18.00 -15.50 -10.17
C VAL A 162 17.70 -14.45 -11.24
N PRO A 163 18.67 -13.59 -11.61
CA PRO A 163 18.44 -12.56 -12.61
C PRO A 163 18.04 -13.16 -13.96
N LEU A 164 16.95 -12.68 -14.53
CA LEU A 164 16.53 -13.05 -15.88
C LEU A 164 16.82 -11.93 -16.87
N ALA A 165 17.13 -12.29 -18.12
CA ALA A 165 17.30 -11.30 -19.17
C ALA A 165 15.98 -10.57 -19.43
N ARG A 166 16.02 -9.23 -19.35
CA ARG A 166 14.88 -8.34 -19.61
C ARG A 166 15.22 -7.33 -20.73
N PRO A 167 15.01 -7.70 -22.01
CA PRO A 167 15.35 -6.81 -23.12
C PRO A 167 14.56 -5.50 -23.04
N LYS A 168 15.25 -4.37 -23.14
CA LYS A 168 14.61 -3.06 -23.19
C LYS A 168 13.82 -2.95 -24.51
N PRO A 169 12.56 -2.48 -24.48
CA PRO A 169 11.77 -2.32 -25.70
C PRO A 169 12.36 -1.28 -26.64
N ARG A 170 13.13 -0.31 -26.10
CA ARG A 170 13.84 0.74 -26.83
C ARG A 170 15.13 1.11 -26.10
N ALA A 171 16.14 1.58 -26.83
CA ALA A 171 17.46 1.90 -26.26
C ALA A 171 17.41 2.88 -25.06
N ARG A 172 16.52 3.87 -25.11
CA ARG A 172 16.34 4.90 -24.06
C ARG A 172 15.25 4.56 -23.04
N SER A 173 14.69 3.35 -23.07
CA SER A 173 13.67 2.96 -22.10
C SER A 173 14.33 2.64 -20.75
N SER A 174 13.83 3.25 -19.68
CA SER A 174 14.14 2.85 -18.31
C SER A 174 13.24 1.73 -17.80
N ARG A 175 12.10 1.49 -18.47
CA ARG A 175 11.13 0.45 -18.10
C ARG A 175 10.96 -0.60 -19.18
N ILE A 176 10.68 -1.83 -18.76
CA ILE A 176 10.30 -2.94 -19.65
C ILE A 176 8.81 -2.88 -20.02
N ARG A 177 8.01 -2.20 -19.21
CA ARG A 177 6.58 -2.01 -19.38
C ARG A 177 6.18 -0.62 -18.90
N GLU A 178 5.35 0.07 -19.68
CA GLU A 178 4.79 1.35 -19.26
C GLU A 178 3.80 1.17 -18.11
N LEU A 179 3.74 2.18 -17.22
CA LEU A 179 2.71 2.26 -16.20
C LEU A 179 1.37 2.59 -16.87
N SER A 180 0.37 1.76 -16.64
CA SER A 180 -0.99 1.98 -17.13
C SER A 180 -1.84 2.55 -16.01
N GLU A 181 -2.24 3.82 -16.15
CA GLU A 181 -3.17 4.47 -15.21
C GLU A 181 -4.44 3.63 -15.05
N SER A 182 -5.07 3.24 -16.16
CA SER A 182 -6.31 2.46 -16.13
C SER A 182 -6.17 1.13 -15.38
N ARG A 183 -5.05 0.42 -15.55
CA ARG A 183 -4.80 -0.86 -14.88
C ARG A 183 -4.52 -0.65 -13.38
N LEU A 184 -3.73 0.37 -13.03
CA LEU A 184 -3.45 0.68 -11.63
C LEU A 184 -4.72 1.12 -10.90
N THR A 185 -5.52 1.98 -11.54
CA THR A 185 -6.82 2.41 -11.01
C THR A 185 -7.74 1.22 -10.78
N GLN A 186 -7.88 0.34 -11.76
CA GLN A 186 -8.74 -0.84 -11.65
C GLN A 186 -8.34 -1.79 -10.50
N LEU A 187 -7.04 -1.91 -10.19
CA LEU A 187 -6.54 -2.88 -9.22
C LEU A 187 -6.44 -2.35 -7.79
N TYR A 188 -6.11 -1.06 -7.63
CA TYR A 188 -5.69 -0.52 -6.34
C TYR A 188 -6.52 0.67 -5.88
N VAL A 189 -7.25 1.33 -6.79
CA VAL A 189 -7.89 2.62 -6.52
C VAL A 189 -9.38 2.46 -6.36
N ASP A 190 -9.88 2.80 -5.19
CA ASP A 190 -11.31 2.93 -4.89
C ASP A 190 -11.47 3.89 -3.71
N ALA A 191 -12.51 4.73 -3.72
CA ALA A 191 -12.71 5.76 -2.70
C ALA A 191 -13.12 5.18 -1.33
N GLU A 192 -13.71 3.99 -1.32
CA GLU A 192 -14.31 3.36 -0.16
C GLU A 192 -13.54 2.12 0.26
N THR A 193 -13.00 1.35 -0.69
CA THR A 193 -12.42 0.03 -0.42
C THR A 193 -11.02 -0.16 -1.01
N GLY A 194 -10.45 0.91 -1.55
CA GLY A 194 -9.17 0.88 -2.25
C GLY A 194 -7.99 0.89 -1.29
N VAL A 195 -6.89 0.29 -1.72
CA VAL A 195 -5.60 0.44 -1.04
C VAL A 195 -5.06 1.87 -1.24
N VAL A 196 -5.47 2.51 -2.33
CA VAL A 196 -5.14 3.89 -2.68
C VAL A 196 -6.45 4.63 -2.94
N ALA A 197 -6.62 5.84 -2.39
CA ALA A 197 -7.76 6.68 -2.75
C ALA A 197 -7.61 7.27 -4.16
N PRO A 198 -8.73 7.70 -4.79
CA PRO A 198 -8.70 8.39 -6.07
C PRO A 198 -7.65 9.53 -6.08
N PRO A 199 -6.64 9.44 -6.96
CA PRO A 199 -5.56 10.43 -6.98
C PRO A 199 -6.06 11.84 -7.27
N ARG A 200 -5.52 12.82 -6.54
CA ARG A 200 -5.91 14.24 -6.65
C ARG A 200 -4.82 15.02 -7.38
N GLY A 201 -5.18 15.57 -8.55
CA GLY A 201 -4.30 16.46 -9.30
C GLY A 201 -4.24 17.85 -8.68
N MET A 202 -3.04 18.34 -8.35
CA MET A 202 -2.80 19.68 -7.85
C MET A 202 -2.71 20.67 -9.00
N ARG A 203 -3.80 21.40 -9.24
CA ARG A 203 -3.91 22.32 -10.40
C ARG A 203 -3.08 23.59 -10.27
N ASP A 204 -2.77 24.00 -9.05
CA ASP A 204 -2.00 25.22 -8.77
C ASP A 204 -0.48 24.98 -8.76
N SER A 205 -0.03 23.76 -9.07
CA SER A 205 1.40 23.45 -9.17
C SER A 205 2.02 23.93 -10.48
N MET A 206 3.29 24.34 -10.44
CA MET A 206 4.07 24.79 -11.61
C MET A 206 4.19 23.72 -12.70
N VAL A 207 4.13 22.45 -12.30
CA VAL A 207 4.19 21.27 -13.17
C VAL A 207 3.07 20.30 -12.80
N PRO A 208 2.61 19.43 -13.73
CA PRO A 208 1.63 18.40 -13.40
C PRO A 208 2.07 17.57 -12.19
N LEU A 209 1.34 17.75 -11.10
CA LEU A 209 1.59 17.14 -9.81
C LEU A 209 0.30 16.46 -9.34
N THR A 210 0.42 15.22 -8.91
CA THR A 210 -0.69 14.43 -8.38
C THR A 210 -0.27 13.82 -7.06
N GLU A 211 -1.19 13.79 -6.12
CA GLU A 211 -1.09 13.05 -4.87
C GLU A 211 -2.00 11.81 -4.91
N ALA A 212 -1.51 10.68 -4.43
CA ALA A 212 -2.29 9.46 -4.25
C ALA A 212 -2.10 8.96 -2.81
N VAL A 213 -3.14 9.08 -2.00
CA VAL A 213 -3.11 8.77 -0.56
C VAL A 213 -3.38 7.28 -0.35
N LEU A 214 -2.57 6.63 0.49
CA LEU A 214 -2.75 5.24 0.92
C LEU A 214 -3.86 5.12 1.96
N ALA A 215 -4.48 3.95 1.99
CA ALA A 215 -5.34 3.54 3.08
C ALA A 215 -4.60 3.56 4.43
N GLU A 216 -5.23 4.14 5.44
CA GLU A 216 -4.76 4.31 6.82
C GLU A 216 -4.78 2.98 7.56
N TYR A 217 -3.72 2.20 7.39
CA TYR A 217 -3.57 0.89 8.00
C TYR A 217 -2.64 0.97 9.22
N GLY A 218 -3.05 1.65 10.31
CA GLY A 218 -2.18 1.87 11.48
C GLY A 218 -1.28 3.11 11.41
N TYR A 219 -1.34 3.85 10.31
CA TYR A 219 -0.69 5.15 10.08
C TYR A 219 -1.69 6.12 9.43
N GLN A 220 -1.35 7.41 9.40
CA GLN A 220 -2.17 8.44 8.75
C GLN A 220 -1.36 9.26 7.75
N GLY A 221 -2.01 9.65 6.65
CA GLY A 221 -1.47 10.64 5.71
C GLY A 221 -0.29 10.19 4.83
N GLU A 222 -0.07 8.90 4.62
CA GLU A 222 0.95 8.44 3.67
C GLU A 222 0.47 8.57 2.23
N ALA A 223 1.28 9.15 1.35
CA ALA A 223 0.90 9.37 -0.04
C ALA A 223 2.09 9.25 -1.00
N GLY A 224 1.81 8.80 -2.21
CA GLY A 224 2.73 8.88 -3.35
C GLY A 224 2.50 10.14 -4.19
N PHE A 225 3.54 10.65 -4.84
CA PHE A 225 3.51 11.90 -5.59
C PHE A 225 4.03 11.76 -7.02
N GLY A 226 3.13 11.90 -7.98
CA GLY A 226 3.48 11.88 -9.39
C GLY A 226 3.91 13.25 -9.89
N ARG A 227 5.18 13.42 -10.29
CA ARG A 227 5.68 14.63 -10.96
C ARG A 227 6.09 14.29 -12.38
N THR A 228 5.23 14.61 -13.34
CA THR A 228 5.45 14.23 -14.75
C THR A 228 5.02 15.36 -15.71
N ARG A 229 4.84 15.01 -16.99
CA ARG A 229 4.56 15.95 -18.08
C ARG A 229 3.07 16.19 -18.31
N ASP A 230 2.21 15.34 -17.76
CA ASP A 230 0.77 15.38 -17.94
C ASP A 230 0.08 14.69 -16.75
N PHE A 231 -1.20 14.99 -16.51
CA PHE A 231 -1.90 14.44 -15.35
C PHE A 231 -2.12 12.92 -15.42
N ALA A 232 -2.20 12.32 -16.61
CA ALA A 232 -2.44 10.88 -16.71
C ALA A 232 -1.20 10.09 -16.25
N SER A 233 -0.02 10.45 -16.77
CA SER A 233 1.25 9.87 -16.30
C SER A 233 1.52 10.20 -14.84
N SER A 234 1.15 11.41 -14.39
CA SER A 234 1.30 11.85 -12.99
C SER A 234 0.44 11.00 -12.05
N ARG A 235 -0.83 10.72 -12.39
CA ARG A 235 -1.69 9.81 -11.60
C ARG A 235 -1.11 8.40 -11.53
N ALA A 236 -0.65 7.84 -12.64
CA ALA A 236 -0.03 6.52 -12.65
C ALA A 236 1.23 6.46 -11.78
N THR A 237 2.11 7.48 -11.85
CA THR A 237 3.31 7.56 -11.00
C THR A 237 2.96 7.75 -9.52
N ALA A 238 1.98 8.58 -9.20
CA ALA A 238 1.55 8.79 -7.81
C ALA A 238 1.04 7.49 -7.18
N VAL A 239 0.20 6.73 -7.90
CA VAL A 239 -0.28 5.42 -7.43
C VAL A 239 0.88 4.43 -7.30
N ALA A 240 1.81 4.40 -8.26
CA ALA A 240 2.99 3.53 -8.17
C ALA A 240 3.84 3.87 -6.93
N GLU A 241 4.16 5.14 -6.68
CA GLU A 241 4.91 5.54 -5.49
C GLU A 241 4.14 5.22 -4.20
N ALA A 242 2.82 5.39 -4.18
CA ALA A 242 2.01 4.97 -3.04
C ALA A 242 2.15 3.45 -2.78
N LEU A 243 2.12 2.61 -3.82
CA LEU A 243 2.31 1.17 -3.68
C LEU A 243 3.73 0.79 -3.26
N GLU A 244 4.74 1.55 -3.70
CA GLU A 244 6.11 1.40 -3.21
C GLU A 244 6.18 1.70 -1.71
N ARG A 245 5.53 2.79 -1.30
CA ARG A 245 5.41 3.19 0.10
C ARG A 245 4.71 2.13 0.94
N LEU A 246 3.67 1.50 0.40
CA LEU A 246 3.01 0.38 1.05
C LEU A 246 3.99 -0.78 1.26
N GLY A 247 4.69 -1.20 0.20
CA GLY A 247 5.61 -2.34 0.22
C GLY A 247 6.82 -2.16 1.14
N GLY A 248 7.25 -0.92 1.40
CA GLY A 248 8.36 -0.61 2.30
C GLY A 248 8.01 -0.59 3.79
N GLN A 249 6.73 -0.61 4.17
CA GLN A 249 6.34 -0.41 5.58
C GLN A 249 6.54 -1.64 6.48
N TRP A 250 6.14 -2.80 6.02
CA TRP A 250 6.29 -4.07 6.72
C TRP A 250 6.26 -5.21 5.72
N PRO A 251 6.64 -6.45 6.10
CA PRO A 251 6.67 -7.59 5.19
C PRO A 251 5.28 -8.06 4.72
N TRP A 252 4.60 -7.27 3.87
CA TRP A 252 3.28 -7.55 3.31
C TRP A 252 3.17 -8.87 2.54
N GLY A 253 4.29 -9.51 2.19
CA GLY A 253 4.34 -10.73 1.38
C GLY A 253 4.92 -11.95 2.09
N LYS A 254 5.29 -11.84 3.38
CA LYS A 254 5.94 -12.93 4.12
C LYS A 254 5.82 -12.77 5.63
N ARG A 255 5.80 -13.89 6.36
CA ARG A 255 5.87 -13.92 7.82
C ARG A 255 7.32 -14.02 8.26
N THR A 256 7.78 -13.08 9.08
CA THR A 256 9.13 -13.13 9.68
C THR A 256 9.23 -14.31 10.64
N THR A 257 10.26 -15.14 10.45
CA THR A 257 10.45 -16.40 11.19
C THR A 257 11.75 -16.47 11.97
N VAL A 258 12.70 -15.58 11.69
CA VAL A 258 14.04 -15.60 12.29
C VAL A 258 14.14 -14.54 13.36
N ARG A 259 14.46 -14.95 14.58
CA ARG A 259 14.73 -14.07 15.71
C ARG A 259 15.95 -14.60 16.46
N GLY A 260 16.97 -13.76 16.63
CA GLY A 260 18.26 -14.17 17.17
C GLY A 260 19.21 -12.98 17.33
N SER A 261 20.32 -13.21 18.00
CA SER A 261 21.40 -12.22 18.11
C SER A 261 22.33 -12.26 16.89
N TYR A 262 23.10 -11.20 16.67
CA TYR A 262 24.11 -11.24 15.60
C TYR A 262 25.19 -12.30 15.89
N ALA A 263 25.58 -12.47 17.16
CA ALA A 263 26.54 -13.50 17.58
C ALA A 263 26.09 -14.92 17.18
N GLU A 264 24.78 -15.20 17.24
CA GLU A 264 24.19 -16.48 16.83
C GLU A 264 24.07 -16.63 15.31
N LEU A 265 23.83 -15.53 14.59
CA LEU A 265 23.44 -15.53 13.17
C LEU A 265 24.55 -15.05 12.22
N ALA A 266 25.74 -14.73 12.73
CA ALA A 266 26.81 -14.03 11.99
C ALA A 266 27.23 -14.70 10.66
N GLU A 267 27.09 -16.02 10.54
CA GLU A 267 27.41 -16.75 9.31
C GLU A 267 26.54 -16.27 8.12
N ASP A 268 25.27 -15.99 8.39
CA ASP A 268 24.28 -15.63 7.36
C ASP A 268 23.81 -14.18 7.45
N ALA A 269 24.07 -13.49 8.56
CA ALA A 269 23.66 -12.11 8.77
C ALA A 269 24.61 -11.08 8.15
N LEU A 270 24.04 -9.95 7.72
CA LEU A 270 24.79 -8.71 7.56
C LEU A 270 25.09 -8.12 8.94
N ASP A 271 26.34 -7.72 9.13
CA ASP A 271 26.76 -6.99 10.33
C ASP A 271 26.07 -5.63 10.37
N PRO A 272 25.23 -5.34 11.38
CA PRO A 272 24.51 -4.06 11.48
C PRO A 272 25.43 -2.83 11.48
N ARG A 273 26.69 -2.97 11.90
CA ARG A 273 27.69 -1.89 11.83
C ARG A 273 27.92 -1.38 10.40
N THR A 274 27.70 -2.22 9.40
CA THR A 274 27.87 -1.87 7.98
C THR A 274 26.70 -1.10 7.39
N LEU A 275 25.56 -1.03 8.09
CA LEU A 275 24.34 -0.37 7.63
C LEU A 275 24.22 1.09 8.11
N GLY A 276 25.20 1.57 8.88
CA GLY A 276 25.18 2.88 9.52
C GLY A 276 24.45 2.84 10.86
N LEU A 277 25.13 3.30 11.91
CA LEU A 277 24.57 3.41 13.27
C LEU A 277 24.54 4.88 13.69
N LEU A 278 23.69 5.20 14.66
CA LEU A 278 23.71 6.52 15.28
C LEU A 278 25.00 6.73 16.09
N SER A 279 25.38 8.00 16.29
CA SER A 279 26.48 8.31 17.19
C SER A 279 26.12 7.91 18.63
N PRO A 280 27.11 7.49 19.46
CA PRO A 280 26.85 7.00 20.82
C PRO A 280 25.99 7.95 21.68
N GLU A 281 26.18 9.26 21.50
CA GLU A 281 25.48 10.30 22.26
C GLU A 281 23.98 10.33 21.98
N ARG A 282 23.57 10.00 20.75
CA ARG A 282 22.16 9.96 20.34
C ARG A 282 21.38 8.87 21.07
N TYR A 283 22.01 7.76 21.43
CA TYR A 283 21.34 6.69 22.20
C TYR A 283 21.11 7.06 23.66
N LEU A 284 21.84 8.05 24.19
CA LEU A 284 21.71 8.51 25.57
C LEU A 284 20.61 9.56 25.76
N GLU A 285 19.98 10.02 24.67
CA GLU A 285 18.86 10.97 24.74
C GLU A 285 17.65 10.31 25.44
N PRO A 286 16.98 10.98 26.40
CA PRO A 286 15.93 10.37 27.24
C PRO A 286 14.79 9.70 26.47
N ASP A 287 14.43 10.26 25.32
CA ASP A 287 13.32 9.79 24.48
C ASP A 287 13.80 9.08 23.20
N CYS A 288 15.04 8.57 23.20
CA CYS A 288 15.60 7.91 22.02
C CYS A 288 14.83 6.62 21.69
N PRO A 289 14.16 6.54 20.51
CA PRO A 289 13.40 5.37 20.12
C PRO A 289 14.29 4.23 19.62
N TYR A 290 15.62 4.46 19.56
CA TYR A 290 16.62 3.51 19.07
C TYR A 290 17.40 2.85 20.21
N GLN A 291 17.98 1.68 19.98
CA GLN A 291 18.92 1.02 20.89
C GLN A 291 20.31 0.93 20.25
N PRO A 292 21.40 0.98 21.05
CA PRO A 292 22.72 0.69 20.53
C PRO A 292 22.80 -0.76 20.05
N PHE A 293 23.55 -0.99 18.98
CA PHE A 293 23.86 -2.35 18.54
C PHE A 293 24.82 -3.04 19.52
N THR A 294 24.46 -4.25 19.94
CA THR A 294 25.36 -5.20 20.60
C THR A 294 25.25 -6.55 19.90
N GLU A 295 26.31 -7.35 19.92
CA GLU A 295 26.29 -8.65 19.23
C GLU A 295 25.28 -9.63 19.85
N ASP A 296 24.93 -9.43 21.14
CA ASP A 296 23.93 -10.20 21.89
C ASP A 296 22.49 -9.65 21.79
N ALA A 297 22.28 -8.51 21.11
CA ALA A 297 20.95 -7.93 20.96
C ALA A 297 20.07 -8.85 20.10
N VAL A 298 19.03 -9.42 20.73
CA VAL A 298 18.11 -10.33 20.04
C VAL A 298 17.01 -9.53 19.34
N VAL A 299 17.02 -9.57 18.01
CA VAL A 299 16.06 -8.87 17.14
C VAL A 299 15.54 -9.81 16.05
N SER A 300 14.51 -9.37 15.35
CA SER A 300 13.92 -10.06 14.20
C SER A 300 14.73 -9.77 12.94
N TRP A 301 14.91 -10.80 12.13
CA TRP A 301 15.69 -10.76 10.90
C TRP A 301 14.86 -11.28 9.73
N VAL A 302 15.06 -10.66 8.57
CA VAL A 302 14.41 -11.07 7.32
C VAL A 302 15.44 -11.50 6.30
N TRP A 303 15.09 -12.49 5.49
CA TRP A 303 15.94 -12.95 4.40
C TRP A 303 15.89 -11.94 3.24
N ALA A 304 17.07 -11.56 2.78
CA ALA A 304 17.33 -10.76 1.59
C ALA A 304 18.30 -11.49 0.66
N TYR A 305 18.53 -10.96 -0.54
CA TYR A 305 19.51 -11.50 -1.47
C TYR A 305 20.72 -10.59 -1.60
N SER A 306 21.92 -11.11 -1.33
CA SER A 306 23.16 -10.40 -1.59
C SER A 306 23.69 -10.75 -2.98
N PHE A 307 23.70 -9.78 -3.89
CA PHE A 307 24.33 -9.94 -5.21
C PHE A 307 25.85 -10.08 -5.10
N GLY A 308 26.49 -9.36 -4.17
CA GLY A 308 27.94 -9.43 -3.95
C GLY A 308 28.42 -10.78 -3.40
N ARG A 309 27.58 -11.45 -2.58
CA ARG A 309 27.85 -12.80 -2.07
C ARG A 309 27.18 -13.92 -2.89
N ALA A 310 26.36 -13.55 -3.87
CA ALA A 310 25.53 -14.45 -4.67
C ALA A 310 24.72 -15.48 -3.84
N ARG A 311 24.17 -15.04 -2.69
CA ARG A 311 23.40 -15.90 -1.79
C ARG A 311 22.41 -15.11 -0.94
N PRO A 312 21.38 -15.78 -0.39
CA PRO A 312 20.55 -15.20 0.66
C PRO A 312 21.38 -14.83 1.90
N VAL A 313 20.99 -13.72 2.53
CA VAL A 313 21.57 -13.20 3.78
C VAL A 313 20.45 -12.67 4.68
N LEU A 314 20.68 -12.65 5.98
CA LEU A 314 19.79 -12.05 6.96
C LEU A 314 20.10 -10.56 7.12
N VAL A 315 19.05 -9.74 7.18
CA VAL A 315 19.11 -8.31 7.46
C VAL A 315 18.17 -8.01 8.64
N PRO A 316 18.52 -7.13 9.58
CA PRO A 316 17.60 -6.76 10.64
C PRO A 316 16.29 -6.26 10.03
N GLU A 317 15.15 -6.76 10.51
CA GLU A 317 13.83 -6.43 9.95
C GLU A 317 13.57 -4.92 9.96
N THR A 318 14.02 -4.26 11.03
CA THR A 318 13.90 -2.81 11.23
C THR A 318 14.79 -1.96 10.31
N HIS A 319 15.68 -2.57 9.52
CA HIS A 319 16.42 -1.89 8.45
C HIS A 319 15.84 -2.17 7.06
N ALA A 320 15.14 -3.30 6.90
CA ALA A 320 14.54 -3.69 5.63
C ALA A 320 13.16 -3.03 5.40
N TYR A 321 12.47 -2.68 6.48
CA TYR A 321 11.14 -2.08 6.47
C TYR A 321 11.05 -0.87 7.40
N TYR A 322 10.06 -0.02 7.20
CA TYR A 322 9.86 1.19 7.99
C TYR A 322 8.49 1.37 8.61
N ARG A 323 8.41 1.99 9.79
CA ARG A 323 7.15 2.05 10.57
C ARG A 323 6.65 0.69 11.05
N MET A 324 7.55 -0.27 11.26
CA MET A 324 7.23 -1.54 11.95
C MET A 324 6.42 -1.36 13.26
N PRO A 325 6.66 -0.33 14.11
CA PRO A 325 5.83 -0.10 15.30
C PRO A 325 4.35 0.21 15.01
N LEU A 326 4.01 0.60 13.77
CA LEU A 326 2.64 0.89 13.34
C LEU A 326 1.92 -0.34 12.77
N GLN A 327 2.61 -1.48 12.64
CA GLN A 327 2.01 -2.72 12.15
C GLN A 327 0.99 -3.25 13.18
N PRO A 328 -0.29 -3.42 12.81
CA PRO A 328 -1.31 -3.90 13.75
C PRO A 328 -1.03 -5.32 14.25
N GLY A 329 -1.22 -5.53 15.55
CA GLY A 329 -1.12 -6.87 16.16
C GLY A 329 0.30 -7.40 16.35
N THR A 330 1.33 -6.61 16.04
CA THR A 330 2.73 -7.01 16.19
C THR A 330 3.48 -6.10 17.15
N ARG A 331 4.42 -6.68 17.90
CA ARG A 331 5.37 -5.91 18.72
C ARG A 331 6.69 -5.82 17.97
N SER A 332 6.99 -4.65 17.42
CA SER A 332 8.27 -4.37 16.76
C SER A 332 9.43 -4.42 17.77
N ASP A 333 10.58 -4.93 17.33
CA ASP A 333 11.84 -4.74 18.06
C ASP A 333 12.25 -3.26 18.06
N LYS A 334 13.10 -2.87 19.02
CA LYS A 334 13.67 -1.52 19.07
C LYS A 334 14.75 -1.40 17.98
N PRO A 335 14.64 -0.46 17.02
CA PRO A 335 15.59 -0.33 15.92
C PRO A 335 16.99 0.13 16.37
N PHE A 336 18.04 -0.20 15.61
CA PHE A 336 19.40 0.31 15.87
C PHE A 336 19.64 1.72 15.31
N THR A 337 18.89 2.11 14.27
CA THR A 337 19.01 3.42 13.61
C THR A 337 17.66 3.82 13.02
N PHE A 338 17.56 5.05 12.52
CA PHE A 338 16.37 5.49 11.80
C PHE A 338 16.33 4.88 10.41
N GLU A 339 15.13 4.53 9.98
CA GLU A 339 14.86 3.98 8.67
C GLU A 339 14.35 5.04 7.70
N ILE A 340 14.58 4.83 6.40
CA ILE A 340 14.16 5.72 5.32
C ILE A 340 13.78 4.91 4.09
N SER A 341 13.09 5.52 3.14
CA SER A 341 12.70 4.88 1.88
C SER A 341 13.84 4.72 0.87
N ASN A 342 15.09 5.09 1.21
CA ASN A 342 16.20 5.10 0.28
C ASN A 342 16.45 3.72 -0.33
N GLY A 343 16.36 3.64 -1.66
CA GLY A 343 16.53 2.39 -2.41
C GLY A 343 15.28 1.52 -2.49
N CYS A 344 14.16 1.96 -1.92
CA CYS A 344 12.85 1.39 -2.23
C CYS A 344 12.50 1.71 -3.69
N ALA A 345 11.95 0.73 -4.40
CA ALA A 345 11.57 0.94 -5.79
C ALA A 345 10.54 -0.08 -6.27
N LEU A 346 9.75 0.34 -7.25
CA LEU A 346 8.92 -0.54 -8.06
C LEU A 346 9.41 -0.66 -9.50
N GLY A 347 9.15 -1.84 -10.07
CA GLY A 347 9.43 -2.13 -11.47
C GLY A 347 8.39 -3.06 -12.08
N GLY A 348 8.36 -3.10 -13.41
CA GLY A 348 7.54 -4.07 -14.16
C GLY A 348 7.99 -5.54 -13.97
N CYS A 349 9.12 -5.75 -13.31
CA CYS A 349 9.67 -7.03 -12.84
C CYS A 349 10.68 -6.77 -11.70
N VAL A 350 11.17 -7.83 -11.07
CA VAL A 350 12.16 -7.75 -9.98
C VAL A 350 13.46 -7.09 -10.43
N GLU A 351 13.96 -7.41 -11.62
CA GLU A 351 15.21 -6.82 -12.12
C GLU A 351 15.12 -5.30 -12.35
N GLU A 352 13.95 -4.81 -12.80
CA GLU A 352 13.71 -3.38 -12.96
C GLU A 352 13.60 -2.68 -11.59
N ALA A 353 12.93 -3.30 -10.62
CA ALA A 353 12.85 -2.76 -9.26
C ALA A 353 14.23 -2.66 -8.60
N VAL A 354 15.05 -3.71 -8.70
CA VAL A 354 16.44 -3.72 -8.21
C VAL A 354 17.27 -2.63 -8.89
N LEU A 355 17.17 -2.48 -10.22
CA LEU A 355 17.89 -1.43 -10.94
C LEU A 355 17.51 -0.03 -10.45
N HIS A 356 16.21 0.27 -10.32
CA HIS A 356 15.77 1.58 -9.83
C HIS A 356 16.20 1.83 -8.38
N GLY A 357 16.12 0.83 -7.50
CA GLY A 357 16.59 0.96 -6.12
C GLY A 357 18.09 1.26 -6.05
N ILE A 358 18.92 0.59 -6.85
CA ILE A 358 20.36 0.90 -6.94
C ILE A 358 20.59 2.32 -7.44
N LEU A 359 19.87 2.75 -8.48
CA LEU A 359 20.01 4.11 -9.03
C LEU A 359 19.61 5.18 -8.02
N GLU A 360 18.59 4.94 -7.20
CA GLU A 360 18.20 5.84 -6.12
C GLU A 360 19.28 5.92 -5.03
N VAL A 361 19.83 4.78 -4.61
CA VAL A 361 20.93 4.76 -3.63
C VAL A 361 22.13 5.56 -4.13
N VAL A 362 22.50 5.40 -5.40
CA VAL A 362 23.57 6.16 -6.05
C VAL A 362 23.24 7.66 -6.10
N GLU A 363 22.01 8.02 -6.47
CA GLU A 363 21.56 9.43 -6.46
C GLU A 363 21.72 10.05 -5.07
N ARG A 364 21.30 9.34 -4.03
CA ARG A 364 21.37 9.82 -2.64
C ARG A 364 22.80 9.91 -2.14
N ASP A 365 23.64 8.93 -2.44
CA ASP A 365 25.07 8.97 -2.09
C ASP A 365 25.77 10.16 -2.74
N ALA A 366 25.59 10.34 -4.06
CA ALA A 366 26.13 11.47 -4.81
C ALA A 366 25.71 12.82 -4.24
N PHE A 367 24.42 12.96 -3.90
CA PHE A 367 23.90 14.18 -3.29
C PHE A 367 24.49 14.44 -1.91
N LEU A 368 24.47 13.45 -1.01
CA LEU A 368 24.92 13.61 0.37
C LEU A 368 26.43 13.87 0.45
N MET A 369 27.24 13.19 -0.36
CA MET A 369 28.67 13.43 -0.47
C MET A 369 28.98 14.84 -0.99
N THR A 370 28.27 15.27 -2.03
CA THR A 370 28.41 16.64 -2.57
C THR A 370 28.03 17.69 -1.53
N TRP A 371 26.89 17.50 -0.86
CA TRP A 371 26.33 18.43 0.11
C TRP A 371 27.19 18.56 1.38
N TYR A 372 27.45 17.44 2.06
CA TYR A 372 28.22 17.45 3.30
C TYR A 372 29.71 17.67 3.07
N GLY A 373 30.25 17.13 1.98
CA GLY A 373 31.65 17.34 1.58
C GLY A 373 31.92 18.72 0.97
N ARG A 374 30.86 19.50 0.65
CA ARG A 374 30.94 20.78 -0.06
C ARG A 374 31.79 20.68 -1.32
N LEU A 375 31.58 19.60 -2.07
CA LEU A 375 32.41 19.28 -3.23
C LEU A 375 32.21 20.34 -4.33
N PRO A 376 33.29 20.81 -4.98
CA PRO A 376 33.16 21.66 -6.14
C PRO A 376 32.65 20.81 -7.31
N VAL A 377 31.44 21.10 -7.79
CA VAL A 377 30.78 20.35 -8.87
C VAL A 377 30.54 21.26 -10.09
N PRO A 378 30.75 20.76 -11.32
CA PRO A 378 30.56 21.55 -12.53
C PRO A 378 29.07 21.83 -12.78
N GLU A 379 28.78 23.09 -13.15
CA GLU A 379 27.44 23.49 -13.62
C GLU A 379 27.22 23.00 -15.05
N VAL A 380 26.02 22.47 -15.30
CA VAL A 380 25.58 21.95 -16.60
C VAL A 380 24.79 23.02 -17.33
N ASP A 381 25.20 23.31 -18.57
CA ASP A 381 24.48 24.21 -19.45
C ASP A 381 23.21 23.52 -20.03
N LEU A 382 22.05 23.81 -19.42
CA LEU A 382 20.75 23.28 -19.85
C LEU A 382 20.39 23.69 -21.29
N ALA A 383 20.95 24.77 -21.84
CA ALA A 383 20.69 25.18 -23.21
C ALA A 383 21.25 24.17 -24.24
N ARG A 384 22.25 23.38 -23.83
CA ARG A 384 22.89 22.32 -24.63
C ARG A 384 22.28 20.93 -24.42
N ALA A 385 21.24 20.82 -23.61
CA ALA A 385 20.56 19.55 -23.39
C ALA A 385 20.04 18.99 -24.72
N PRO A 386 20.34 17.72 -25.08
CA PRO A 386 19.96 17.15 -26.36
C PRO A 386 18.44 16.94 -26.48
N ASP A 387 17.75 16.86 -25.34
CA ASP A 387 16.30 16.78 -25.28
C ASP A 387 15.71 18.19 -25.07
N PRO A 388 15.02 18.76 -26.08
CA PRO A 388 14.45 20.10 -25.98
C PRO A 388 13.41 20.23 -24.85
N ARG A 389 12.83 19.10 -24.39
CA ARG A 389 11.85 19.09 -23.29
C ARG A 389 12.46 19.57 -21.98
N ILE A 390 13.75 19.36 -21.75
CA ILE A 390 14.45 19.81 -20.52
C ILE A 390 14.40 21.34 -20.44
N ARG A 391 14.70 22.02 -21.55
CA ARG A 391 14.65 23.48 -21.64
C ARG A 391 13.24 24.03 -21.43
N LEU A 392 12.23 23.38 -22.02
CA LEU A 392 10.83 23.79 -21.84
C LEU A 392 10.38 23.73 -20.37
N VAL A 393 10.83 22.73 -19.61
CA VAL A 393 10.55 22.64 -18.17
C VAL A 393 11.26 23.75 -17.39
N ALA A 394 12.54 24.00 -17.69
CA ALA A 394 13.30 25.08 -17.05
C ALA A 394 12.66 26.45 -17.31
N GLU A 395 12.36 26.79 -18.57
CA GLU A 395 11.71 28.05 -18.95
C GLU A 395 10.34 28.23 -18.27
N ARG A 396 9.60 27.14 -18.07
CA ARG A 396 8.33 27.18 -17.34
C ARG A 396 8.54 27.57 -15.87
N ILE A 397 9.53 26.99 -15.20
CA ILE A 397 9.86 27.30 -13.80
C ILE A 397 10.36 28.75 -13.69
N GLU A 398 11.21 29.20 -14.60
CA GLU A 398 11.75 30.58 -14.62
C GLU A 398 10.66 31.64 -14.83
N ARG A 399 9.60 31.34 -15.59
CA ARG A 399 8.43 32.24 -15.73
C ARG A 399 7.68 32.49 -14.41
N HIS A 400 7.91 31.66 -13.38
CA HIS A 400 7.36 31.85 -12.05
C HIS A 400 8.32 32.61 -11.11
N GLY A 401 9.41 33.19 -11.64
CA GLY A 401 10.36 34.01 -10.87
C GLY A 401 11.54 33.26 -10.27
N TYR A 402 11.71 31.98 -10.59
CA TYR A 402 12.83 31.14 -10.15
C TYR A 402 14.05 31.24 -11.08
N ARG A 403 15.21 30.76 -10.61
CA ARG A 403 16.41 30.61 -11.45
C ARG A 403 16.88 29.16 -11.41
N VAL A 404 16.70 28.47 -12.53
CA VAL A 404 17.06 27.05 -12.62
C VAL A 404 18.55 26.88 -12.87
N ARG A 405 19.21 26.04 -12.05
CA ARG A 405 20.62 25.64 -12.19
C ARG A 405 20.73 24.13 -12.04
N ALA A 406 21.63 23.51 -12.79
CA ALA A 406 21.88 22.08 -12.76
C ALA A 406 23.37 21.79 -12.60
N PHE A 407 23.73 20.79 -11.81
CA PHE A 407 25.12 20.42 -11.52
C PHE A 407 25.31 18.91 -11.75
N ASP A 408 26.43 18.52 -12.36
CA ASP A 408 26.83 17.11 -12.46
C ASP A 408 27.53 16.72 -11.15
N ILE A 409 26.90 15.83 -10.39
CA ILE A 409 27.35 15.35 -9.08
C ILE A 409 27.84 13.91 -9.14
N THR A 410 28.13 13.39 -10.34
CA THR A 410 28.62 12.03 -10.56
C THR A 410 29.88 11.75 -9.72
N LEU A 411 29.84 10.68 -8.92
CA LEU A 411 30.99 10.24 -8.13
C LEU A 411 31.82 9.18 -8.89
N THR A 412 32.76 8.55 -8.19
CA THR A 412 33.81 7.69 -8.77
C THR A 412 33.32 6.41 -9.45
N GLU A 413 32.13 5.94 -9.09
CA GLU A 413 31.44 4.80 -9.72
C GLU A 413 30.98 5.11 -11.15
N GLY A 414 30.97 6.39 -11.56
CA GLY A 414 30.74 6.81 -12.94
C GLY A 414 29.28 6.72 -13.40
N ILE A 415 28.34 6.52 -12.48
CA ILE A 415 26.91 6.53 -12.75
C ILE A 415 26.42 7.99 -12.69
N ARG A 416 25.74 8.43 -13.75
CA ARG A 416 25.37 9.85 -13.89
C ARG A 416 24.30 10.27 -12.88
N ALA A 417 24.64 11.25 -12.05
CA ALA A 417 23.74 11.89 -11.10
C ALA A 417 23.79 13.41 -11.27
N PHE A 418 22.63 14.06 -11.20
CA PHE A 418 22.51 15.50 -11.40
C PHE A 418 21.72 16.14 -10.27
N TRP A 419 22.21 17.27 -9.76
CA TRP A 419 21.51 18.08 -8.77
C TRP A 419 20.93 19.32 -9.43
N VAL A 420 19.60 19.50 -9.36
CA VAL A 420 18.89 20.64 -9.94
C VAL A 420 18.23 21.46 -8.83
N LEU A 421 18.38 22.78 -8.92
CA LEU A 421 17.85 23.77 -7.99
C LEU A 421 17.12 24.87 -8.78
N ALA A 422 16.07 25.46 -8.22
CA ALA A 422 15.29 26.52 -8.85
C ALA A 422 15.01 27.67 -7.88
#